data_AF-A0A1U7WVQ0-F1
#
_entry.id   AF-A0A1U7WVQ0-F1
#
_cell.length_a   1.000
_cell.length_b   1.000
_cell.length_c   1.000
_cell.angle_alpha   90.00
_cell.angle_beta   90.00
_cell.angle_gamma   90.00
#
_symmetry.space_group_name_H-M   'P 1'
#
loop_
_entity.id
_entity.type
_entity.pdbx_description
1 polymer ?
#
loop_
_entity_poly.entity_id
_entity_poly.type
_entity_poly.pdbx_seq_one_letter_code
_entity_poly.pdbx_strand_id
1 'polypeptide(L)'
;MGSFSLAVGAASALFVLLCMLNNVHGKLINDLNQLGTNGCDLFQGNWVYDDCYPLYGSSMCPFIEKQFDCLKNGRPDKDYLKYRWQPTGCNLPRFNATEFQLKLKGRRLMFVGDSLSLDQWQSLTCMLHAADPQSEYTSKRIGGTSIFTFSKYNTSYSILRDAFLVDIITKNNGTRVLMLDSLSAAAQWKEIDVLIFDSWHWWLHTGRKQAWDLVQDGNSTYKDAPRLILYEKALNTWAKWVDSEVDTTKTKIFFQGVSPDHDNCAGVTQPLKSTQGPRPGELVLEKVLRGMKKPVHLLNVTTLSQYRADGHPSVYGFGGHRNIDCTHWCVAGVADTWNQLLSAVLDQF
;
A
#
# COMPACT_ATOMS: atom_id res chain seq x y z
N MET A 1 -57.70 -23.76 0.85
CA MET A 1 -56.60 -24.64 0.41
C MET A 1 -55.94 -23.94 -0.77
N GLY A 2 -54.84 -23.22 -0.68
CA GLY A 2 -53.67 -23.33 0.20
C GLY A 2 -52.44 -23.26 -0.72
N SER A 3 -52.21 -22.10 -1.35
CA SER A 3 -51.15 -21.86 -2.31
C SER A 3 -49.87 -21.45 -1.59
N PHE A 4 -49.00 -22.42 -1.29
CA PHE A 4 -47.63 -22.19 -0.84
C PHE A 4 -46.73 -23.19 -1.54
N SER A 5 -45.89 -22.72 -2.46
CA SER A 5 -44.52 -23.24 -2.70
C SER A 5 -44.03 -22.71 -4.06
N LEU A 6 -43.36 -21.56 -4.06
CA LEU A 6 -42.55 -21.07 -5.18
C LEU A 6 -41.47 -20.07 -4.73
N ALA A 7 -41.55 -19.54 -3.50
CA ALA A 7 -40.58 -18.57 -2.97
C ALA A 7 -39.28 -19.19 -2.41
N VAL A 8 -39.24 -20.51 -2.14
CA VAL A 8 -38.06 -21.15 -1.51
C VAL A 8 -36.94 -21.41 -2.52
N GLY A 9 -37.27 -21.76 -3.77
CA GLY A 9 -36.26 -22.10 -4.79
C GLY A 9 -35.40 -20.92 -5.26
N ALA A 10 -35.98 -19.71 -5.33
CA ALA A 10 -35.26 -18.51 -5.78
C ALA A 10 -34.24 -18.02 -4.74
N ALA A 11 -34.58 -18.08 -3.45
CA ALA A 11 -33.67 -17.69 -2.37
C ALA A 11 -32.48 -18.66 -2.27
N SER A 12 -32.72 -19.97 -2.39
CA SER A 12 -31.66 -20.99 -2.40
C SER A 12 -30.75 -20.87 -3.61
N ALA A 13 -31.28 -20.61 -4.80
CA ALA A 13 -30.49 -20.40 -6.01
C ALA A 13 -29.61 -19.13 -5.93
N LEU A 14 -30.13 -18.03 -5.35
CA LEU A 14 -29.37 -16.81 -5.13
C LEU A 14 -28.24 -17.02 -4.11
N PHE A 15 -28.51 -17.78 -3.04
CA PHE A 15 -27.51 -18.12 -2.02
C PHE A 15 -26.41 -19.01 -2.59
N VAL A 16 -26.76 -20.01 -3.41
CA VAL A 16 -25.78 -20.86 -4.10
C VAL A 16 -24.99 -20.04 -5.11
N LEU A 17 -25.61 -19.11 -5.85
CA LEU A 17 -24.89 -18.24 -6.79
C LEU A 17 -23.93 -17.28 -6.06
N LEU A 18 -24.33 -16.71 -4.92
CA LEU A 18 -23.46 -15.88 -4.06
C LEU A 18 -22.32 -16.70 -3.45
N CYS A 19 -22.59 -17.93 -2.99
CA CYS A 19 -21.55 -18.84 -2.51
C CYS A 19 -20.60 -19.27 -3.63
N MET A 20 -21.10 -19.51 -4.84
CA MET A 20 -20.28 -19.86 -6.01
C MET A 20 -19.47 -18.66 -6.49
N LEU A 21 -20.02 -17.44 -6.47
CA LEU A 21 -19.28 -16.20 -6.73
C LEU A 21 -18.19 -15.98 -5.67
N ASN A 22 -18.49 -16.17 -4.39
CA ASN A 22 -17.51 -16.08 -3.31
C ASN A 22 -16.42 -17.17 -3.41
N ASN A 23 -16.77 -18.40 -3.79
CA ASN A 23 -15.81 -19.48 -4.02
C ASN A 23 -14.97 -19.27 -5.28
N VAL A 24 -15.56 -18.72 -6.35
CA VAL A 24 -14.84 -18.35 -7.57
C VAL A 24 -13.91 -17.18 -7.30
N HIS A 25 -14.35 -16.17 -6.53
CA HIS A 25 -13.50 -15.05 -6.11
C HIS A 25 -12.36 -15.53 -5.20
N GLY A 26 -12.67 -16.36 -4.20
CA GLY A 26 -11.66 -16.95 -3.30
C GLY A 26 -10.66 -17.87 -4.01
N LYS A 27 -11.08 -18.56 -5.08
CA LYS A 27 -10.19 -19.38 -5.92
C LYS A 27 -9.40 -18.56 -6.96
N LEU A 28 -9.94 -17.45 -7.46
CA LEU A 28 -9.24 -16.52 -8.38
C LEU A 28 -8.24 -15.59 -7.68
N ILE A 29 -8.39 -15.36 -6.37
CA ILE A 29 -7.46 -14.57 -5.55
C ILE A 29 -6.17 -15.36 -5.27
N ASN A 30 -6.26 -16.69 -5.13
CA ASN A 30 -5.11 -17.57 -4.84
C ASN A 30 -4.02 -17.64 -5.93
N ASP A 31 -4.31 -17.20 -7.17
CA ASP A 31 -3.37 -17.27 -8.30
C ASP A 31 -2.43 -16.04 -8.40
N LEU A 32 -2.74 -14.95 -7.69
CA LEU A 32 -1.75 -13.89 -7.44
C LEU A 32 -0.84 -14.42 -6.33
N ASN A 33 0.48 -14.50 -6.53
CA ASN A 33 1.46 -15.09 -5.60
C ASN A 33 1.37 -14.52 -4.16
N GLN A 34 0.36 -14.96 -3.39
CA GLN A 34 0.00 -14.57 -2.02
C GLN A 34 0.45 -15.61 -0.99
N LEU A 35 1.06 -16.70 -1.46
CA LEU A 35 1.42 -17.85 -0.64
C LEU A 35 2.75 -17.61 0.08
N GLY A 36 2.67 -17.54 1.40
CA GLY A 36 3.75 -17.66 2.36
C GLY A 36 4.44 -19.03 2.35
N THR A 37 5.44 -19.18 3.23
CA THR A 37 6.12 -20.47 3.44
C THR A 37 5.10 -21.58 3.69
N ASN A 38 5.18 -22.65 2.88
CA ASN A 38 4.27 -23.81 2.89
C ASN A 38 2.81 -23.58 2.44
N GLY A 39 2.53 -22.56 1.64
CA GLY A 39 1.18 -22.35 1.06
C GLY A 39 0.19 -21.63 1.97
N CYS A 40 0.69 -20.94 3.01
CA CYS A 40 -0.12 -20.09 3.88
C CYS A 40 -0.36 -18.72 3.26
N ASP A 41 -1.60 -18.29 3.08
CA ASP A 41 -1.88 -16.89 2.72
C ASP A 41 -1.55 -15.95 3.90
N LEU A 42 -0.51 -15.13 3.76
CA LEU A 42 -0.07 -14.17 4.79
C LEU A 42 -1.04 -13.00 4.95
N PHE A 43 -1.93 -12.77 3.98
CA PHE A 43 -2.85 -11.63 3.93
C PHE A 43 -4.26 -11.99 4.39
N GLN A 44 -4.54 -13.26 4.69
CA GLN A 44 -5.78 -13.73 5.27
C GLN A 44 -5.62 -14.11 6.75
N GLY A 45 -6.32 -13.40 7.63
CA GLY A 45 -6.07 -13.48 9.07
C GLY A 45 -6.96 -12.56 9.89
N ASN A 46 -6.53 -12.32 11.12
CA ASN A 46 -7.20 -11.42 12.05
C ASN A 46 -6.19 -10.56 12.82
N TRP A 47 -6.63 -9.40 13.28
CA TRP A 47 -5.87 -8.61 14.24
C TRP A 47 -6.01 -9.19 15.64
N VAL A 48 -4.87 -9.39 16.31
CA VAL A 48 -4.79 -9.93 17.65
C VAL A 48 -4.08 -8.93 18.54
N TYR A 49 -4.64 -8.68 19.72
CA TYR A 49 -4.00 -7.86 20.73
C TYR A 49 -2.76 -8.56 21.29
N ASP A 50 -1.65 -7.85 21.39
CA ASP A 50 -0.37 -8.34 21.87
C ASP A 50 0.36 -7.23 22.66
N ASP A 51 0.55 -7.46 23.96
CA ASP A 51 1.21 -6.52 24.85
C ASP A 51 2.66 -6.20 24.44
N CYS A 52 3.30 -7.08 23.67
CA CYS A 52 4.68 -6.93 23.17
C CYS A 52 4.80 -5.99 21.95
N TYR A 53 3.68 -5.46 21.45
CA TYR A 53 3.64 -4.42 20.42
C TYR A 53 3.55 -3.03 21.06
N PRO A 54 3.93 -1.93 20.38
CA PRO A 54 4.55 -1.90 19.05
C PRO A 54 5.97 -2.49 19.07
N LEU A 55 6.53 -2.77 17.90
CA LEU A 55 7.88 -3.35 17.77
C LEU A 55 8.99 -2.40 18.27
N TYR A 56 8.70 -1.10 18.31
CA TYR A 56 9.60 -0.04 18.73
C TYR A 56 8.79 1.17 19.22
N GLY A 57 9.43 2.06 20.00
CA GLY A 57 8.84 3.35 20.33
C GLY A 57 9.06 4.36 19.21
N SER A 58 8.01 4.89 18.58
CA SER A 58 8.16 5.81 17.45
C SER A 58 8.88 7.11 17.80
N SER A 59 8.91 7.50 19.08
CA SER A 59 9.72 8.62 19.58
C SER A 59 11.23 8.45 19.39
N MET A 60 11.71 7.22 19.12
CA MET A 60 13.11 6.95 18.77
C MET A 60 13.47 7.43 17.37
N CYS A 61 12.48 7.69 16.50
CA CYS A 61 12.72 8.16 15.14
C CYS A 61 12.66 9.69 15.06
N PRO A 62 13.75 10.38 14.76
CA PRO A 62 13.75 11.85 14.69
C PRO A 62 13.15 12.42 13.40
N PHE A 63 12.84 11.58 12.42
CA PHE A 63 12.53 11.99 11.04
C PHE A 63 11.10 11.67 10.56
N ILE A 64 10.19 11.22 11.44
CA ILE A 64 8.77 11.01 11.08
C ILE A 64 8.15 12.36 10.67
N GLU A 65 7.48 12.40 9.52
CA GLU A 65 6.78 13.62 9.09
C GLU A 65 5.58 13.87 10.00
N LYS A 66 5.26 15.15 10.22
CA LYS A 66 4.21 15.58 11.17
C LYS A 66 2.87 14.89 10.89
N GLN A 67 2.52 14.59 9.64
CA GLN A 67 1.23 13.93 9.37
C GLN A 67 1.10 12.52 9.95
N PHE A 68 2.21 11.81 10.23
CA PHE A 68 2.19 10.43 10.72
C PHE A 68 2.60 10.31 12.20
N ASP A 69 3.20 11.34 12.80
CA ASP A 69 3.73 11.32 14.17
C ASP A 69 2.65 11.60 15.24
N CYS A 70 1.68 10.69 15.36
CA CYS A 70 0.51 10.84 16.21
C CYS A 70 0.85 11.04 17.70
N LEU A 71 1.84 10.29 18.20
CA LEU A 71 2.24 10.40 19.61
C LEU A 71 2.87 11.76 19.90
N LYS A 72 3.76 12.26 19.04
CA LYS A 72 4.34 13.60 19.19
C LYS A 72 3.30 14.71 19.02
N ASN A 73 2.28 14.47 18.20
CA ASN A 73 1.15 15.38 18.03
C ASN A 73 0.13 15.30 19.19
N GLY A 74 0.37 14.48 20.21
CA GLY A 74 -0.40 14.47 21.45
C GLY A 74 -1.56 13.47 21.49
N ARG A 75 -1.56 12.45 20.63
CA ARG A 75 -2.55 11.35 20.71
C ARG A 75 -2.43 10.62 22.07
N PRO A 76 -3.50 10.59 22.89
CA PRO A 76 -3.42 10.06 24.25
C PRO A 76 -3.59 8.54 24.33
N ASP A 77 -4.42 7.95 23.47
CA ASP A 77 -4.65 6.52 23.42
C ASP A 77 -3.48 5.79 22.73
N LYS A 78 -3.13 4.61 23.24
CA LYS A 78 -2.00 3.81 22.73
C LYS A 78 -2.40 2.38 22.36
N ASP A 79 -3.66 1.99 22.57
CA ASP A 79 -4.12 0.63 22.32
C ASP A 79 -4.07 0.25 20.84
N TYR A 80 -4.20 1.22 19.92
CA TYR A 80 -4.04 1.00 18.48
C TYR A 80 -2.64 0.45 18.12
N LEU A 81 -1.63 0.71 18.96
CA LEU A 81 -0.26 0.20 18.77
C LEU A 81 -0.11 -1.27 19.19
N LYS A 82 -1.08 -1.84 19.91
CA LYS A 82 -1.01 -3.17 20.53
C LYS A 82 -1.53 -4.28 19.64
N TYR A 83 -1.84 -4.00 18.39
CA TYR A 83 -2.40 -4.99 17.47
C TYR A 83 -1.35 -5.52 16.51
N ARG A 84 -1.23 -6.85 16.45
CA ARG A 84 -0.45 -7.57 15.44
C ARG A 84 -1.36 -8.34 14.49
N TRP A 85 -0.91 -8.54 13.27
CA TRP A 85 -1.60 -9.38 12.31
C TRP A 85 -1.26 -10.86 12.53
N GLN A 86 -2.28 -11.71 12.58
CA GLN A 86 -2.16 -13.16 12.69
C GLN A 86 -2.80 -13.81 11.45
N PRO A 87 -1.99 -14.31 10.50
CA PRO A 87 -2.49 -15.15 9.41
C PRO A 87 -3.21 -16.39 9.97
N THR A 88 -4.24 -16.86 9.26
CA THR A 88 -5.09 -17.98 9.73
C THR A 88 -4.37 -19.32 9.69
N GLY A 89 -3.52 -19.54 8.67
CA GLY A 89 -2.85 -20.82 8.42
C GLY A 89 -1.41 -20.92 8.93
N CYS A 90 -0.84 -19.84 9.46
CA CYS A 90 0.55 -19.79 9.89
C CYS A 90 0.83 -18.59 10.80
N ASN A 91 2.06 -18.49 11.28
CA ASN A 91 2.53 -17.33 12.04
C ASN A 91 3.28 -16.37 11.11
N LEU A 92 2.99 -15.07 11.25
CA LEU A 92 3.80 -14.02 10.65
C LEU A 92 5.09 -13.87 11.48
N PRO A 93 6.30 -14.02 10.90
CA PRO A 93 7.54 -13.79 11.62
C PRO A 93 7.62 -12.35 12.14
N ARG A 94 8.11 -12.17 13.37
CA ARG A 94 8.38 -10.84 13.92
C ARG A 94 9.50 -10.19 13.10
N PHE A 95 9.35 -8.90 12.78
CA PHE A 95 10.38 -8.19 12.01
C PHE A 95 11.74 -8.19 12.71
N ASN A 96 12.76 -8.66 12.01
CA ASN A 96 14.15 -8.61 12.45
C ASN A 96 14.94 -7.66 11.54
N ALA A 97 15.21 -6.45 12.04
CA ALA A 97 15.89 -5.42 11.26
C ALA A 97 17.30 -5.83 10.80
N THR A 98 18.01 -6.63 11.60
CA THR A 98 19.36 -7.08 11.26
C THR A 98 19.31 -8.09 10.12
N GLU A 99 18.40 -9.07 10.17
CA GLU A 99 18.21 -10.02 9.08
C GLU A 99 17.74 -9.33 7.80
N PHE A 100 16.80 -8.40 7.90
CA PHE A 100 16.30 -7.62 6.77
C PHE A 100 17.41 -6.80 6.09
N GLN A 101 18.25 -6.13 6.88
CA GLN A 101 19.39 -5.35 6.37
C GLN A 101 20.50 -6.24 5.79
N LEU A 102 20.80 -7.38 6.42
CA LEU A 102 21.78 -8.33 5.89
C LEU A 102 21.32 -8.92 4.55
N LYS A 103 20.03 -9.22 4.41
CA LYS A 103 19.42 -9.69 3.17
C LYS A 103 19.53 -8.66 2.04
N LEU A 104 19.31 -7.40 2.36
CA LEU A 104 19.38 -6.30 1.41
C LEU A 104 20.77 -5.66 1.31
N LYS A 105 21.80 -6.25 1.92
CA LYS A 105 23.16 -5.70 1.93
C LYS A 105 23.65 -5.43 0.51
N GLY A 106 24.07 -4.20 0.26
CA GLY A 106 24.54 -3.75 -1.06
C GLY A 106 23.43 -3.52 -2.10
N ARG A 107 22.14 -3.63 -1.71
CA ARG A 107 20.99 -3.47 -2.61
C ARG A 107 20.29 -2.14 -2.44
N ARG A 108 19.49 -1.79 -3.43
CA ARG A 108 18.62 -0.62 -3.48
C ARG A 108 17.17 -1.05 -3.46
N LEU A 109 16.43 -0.56 -2.46
CA LEU A 109 14.98 -0.70 -2.36
C LEU A 109 14.35 0.67 -2.60
N MET A 110 13.34 0.72 -3.46
CA MET A 110 12.61 1.95 -3.79
C MET A 110 11.11 1.73 -3.70
N PHE A 111 10.46 2.59 -2.93
CA PHE A 111 9.02 2.83 -3.00
C PHE A 111 8.75 3.82 -4.13
N VAL A 112 7.71 3.59 -4.92
CA VAL A 112 7.26 4.48 -6.00
C VAL A 112 5.76 4.60 -5.90
N GLY A 113 5.26 5.79 -5.57
CA GLY A 113 3.82 5.96 -5.44
C GLY A 113 3.39 7.23 -4.75
N ASP A 114 2.21 7.15 -4.14
CA ASP A 114 1.55 8.29 -3.52
C ASP A 114 1.98 8.52 -2.05
N SER A 115 1.17 9.25 -1.28
CA SER A 115 1.49 9.56 0.11
C SER A 115 1.44 8.35 1.04
N LEU A 116 0.81 7.24 0.65
CA LEU A 116 0.78 5.99 1.42
C LEU A 116 2.09 5.19 1.24
N SER A 117 2.70 5.24 0.05
CA SER A 117 4.08 4.79 -0.13
C SER A 117 5.08 5.54 0.75
N LEU A 118 4.90 6.85 0.91
CA LEU A 118 5.71 7.65 1.84
C LEU A 118 5.51 7.18 3.29
N ASP A 119 4.26 6.94 3.70
CA ASP A 119 3.89 6.41 5.02
C ASP A 119 4.61 5.08 5.30
N GLN A 120 4.51 4.12 4.36
CA GLN A 120 5.20 2.82 4.46
C GLN A 120 6.73 2.97 4.50
N TRP A 121 7.31 3.86 3.69
CA TRP A 121 8.75 4.14 3.70
C TRP A 121 9.22 4.77 5.04
N GLN A 122 8.45 5.69 5.62
CA GLN A 122 8.76 6.27 6.93
C GLN A 122 8.66 5.24 8.04
N SER A 123 7.66 4.37 8.01
CA SER A 123 7.56 3.21 8.90
C SER A 123 8.80 2.31 8.78
N LEU A 124 9.20 1.92 7.56
CA LEU A 124 10.34 1.01 7.37
C LEU A 124 11.64 1.63 7.89
N THR A 125 11.94 2.86 7.48
CA THR A 125 13.17 3.56 7.92
C THR A 125 13.20 3.75 9.44
N CYS A 126 12.02 3.95 10.06
CA CYS A 126 11.87 3.95 11.51
C CYS A 126 12.19 2.62 12.16
N MET A 127 11.57 1.53 11.69
CA MET A 127 11.79 0.18 12.21
C MET A 127 13.28 -0.21 12.16
N LEU A 128 13.95 0.17 11.08
CA LEU A 128 15.38 -0.06 10.90
C LEU A 128 16.23 0.80 11.83
N HIS A 129 15.94 2.10 11.94
CA HIS A 129 16.68 3.01 12.82
C HIS A 129 16.50 2.65 14.30
N ALA A 130 15.27 2.33 14.73
CA ALA A 130 15.00 2.01 16.12
C ALA A 130 15.70 0.72 16.58
N ALA A 131 16.00 -0.21 15.67
CA ALA A 131 16.73 -1.43 15.96
C ALA A 131 18.25 -1.24 16.07
N ASP A 132 18.81 -0.21 15.43
CA ASP A 132 20.22 0.17 15.55
C ASP A 132 20.37 1.71 15.56
N PRO A 133 19.97 2.40 16.65
CA PRO A 133 19.89 3.87 16.67
C PRO A 133 21.24 4.57 16.54
N GLN A 134 22.33 3.85 16.81
CA GLN A 134 23.70 4.36 16.70
C GLN A 134 24.29 4.15 15.30
N SER A 135 23.63 3.39 14.43
CA SER A 135 24.10 3.22 13.06
C SER A 135 24.03 4.55 12.31
N GLU A 136 25.15 4.93 11.70
CA GLU A 136 25.20 6.06 10.81
C GLU A 136 24.29 5.84 9.60
N TYR A 137 23.54 6.87 9.25
CA TYR A 137 22.74 6.92 8.04
C TYR A 137 22.89 8.27 7.35
N THR A 138 22.62 8.29 6.05
CA THR A 138 22.47 9.54 5.29
C THR A 138 21.03 9.66 4.79
N SER A 139 20.49 10.87 4.85
CA SER A 139 19.18 11.20 4.28
C SER A 139 19.35 12.35 3.30
N LYS A 140 19.02 12.11 2.03
CA LYS A 140 19.17 13.09 0.95
C LYS A 140 17.89 13.16 0.14
N ARG A 141 17.59 14.35 -0.37
CA ARG A 141 16.49 14.55 -1.33
C ARG A 141 17.05 15.11 -2.63
N ILE A 142 16.75 14.43 -3.74
CA ILE A 142 17.15 14.82 -5.08
C ILE A 142 15.87 14.88 -5.93
N GLY A 143 15.41 16.09 -6.23
CA GLY A 143 14.13 16.30 -6.90
C GLY A 143 12.95 15.69 -6.11
N GLY A 144 12.21 14.79 -6.77
CA GLY A 144 11.08 14.05 -6.20
C GLY A 144 11.47 12.83 -5.36
N THR A 145 12.76 12.49 -5.29
CA THR A 145 13.26 11.27 -4.66
C THR A 145 13.91 11.57 -3.31
N SER A 146 13.44 10.92 -2.25
CA SER A 146 14.14 10.88 -0.95
C SER A 146 14.88 9.56 -0.83
N ILE A 147 16.14 9.60 -0.37
CA ILE A 147 17.04 8.45 -0.29
C ILE A 147 17.58 8.37 1.14
N PHE A 148 17.33 7.25 1.81
CA PHE A 148 17.85 6.93 3.14
C PHE A 148 18.85 5.78 3.03
N THR A 149 20.11 6.01 3.37
CA THR A 149 21.17 5.00 3.23
C THR A 149 21.77 4.64 4.58
N PHE A 150 21.76 3.35 4.92
CA PHE A 150 22.49 2.81 6.06
C PHE A 150 23.90 2.40 5.63
N SER A 151 24.91 3.17 6.05
CA SER A 151 26.31 2.98 5.62
C SER A 151 26.85 1.60 5.97
N LYS A 152 26.51 1.09 7.17
CA LYS A 152 26.92 -0.22 7.68
C LYS A 152 26.60 -1.39 6.74
N TYR A 153 25.49 -1.31 6.01
CA TYR A 153 25.03 -2.35 5.09
C TYR A 153 25.20 -1.96 3.61
N ASN A 154 25.68 -0.75 3.32
CA ASN A 154 25.68 -0.17 1.98
C ASN A 154 24.32 -0.34 1.28
N THR A 155 23.23 -0.14 2.03
CA THR A 155 21.85 -0.39 1.57
C THR A 155 21.09 0.92 1.55
N SER A 156 20.36 1.18 0.47
CA SER A 156 19.53 2.39 0.33
C SER A 156 18.05 2.08 0.23
N TYR A 157 17.26 2.80 1.00
CA TYR A 157 15.80 2.79 1.02
C TYR A 157 15.30 4.14 0.51
N SER A 158 14.66 4.14 -0.64
CA SER A 158 14.25 5.38 -1.32
C SER A 158 12.74 5.43 -1.54
N ILE A 159 12.21 6.65 -1.66
CA ILE A 159 10.84 6.92 -2.08
C ILE A 159 10.89 7.93 -3.22
N LEU A 160 10.31 7.55 -4.35
CA LEU A 160 10.02 8.45 -5.46
C LEU A 160 8.52 8.79 -5.42
N ARG A 161 8.20 10.07 -5.23
CA ARG A 161 6.81 10.53 -5.21
C ARG A 161 6.27 10.60 -6.63
N ASP A 162 5.51 9.58 -7.01
CA ASP A 162 4.93 9.41 -8.33
C ASP A 162 3.53 8.78 -8.20
N ALA A 163 2.59 9.58 -7.68
CA ALA A 163 1.30 9.10 -7.20
C ALA A 163 0.44 8.38 -8.24
N PHE A 164 0.61 8.73 -9.52
CA PHE A 164 -0.17 8.18 -10.63
C PHE A 164 0.64 7.18 -11.46
N LEU A 165 1.93 7.02 -11.16
CA LEU A 165 2.96 6.30 -11.93
C LEU A 165 3.23 6.89 -13.33
N VAL A 166 2.18 7.35 -14.01
CA VAL A 166 2.24 8.03 -15.29
C VAL A 166 2.48 9.52 -15.14
N ASP A 167 3.05 10.13 -16.18
CA ASP A 167 3.49 11.52 -16.13
C ASP A 167 2.32 12.51 -16.01
N ILE A 168 2.57 13.60 -15.28
CA ILE A 168 1.80 14.85 -15.39
C ILE A 168 2.72 15.93 -15.92
N ILE A 169 2.39 16.48 -17.10
CA ILE A 169 3.15 17.57 -17.71
C ILE A 169 2.40 18.89 -17.57
N THR A 170 3.15 19.98 -17.45
CA THR A 170 2.60 21.34 -17.46
C THR A 170 2.95 22.02 -18.78
N LYS A 171 1.94 22.37 -19.58
CA LYS A 171 2.11 23.12 -20.83
C LYS A 171 2.52 24.58 -20.54
N ASN A 172 3.05 25.28 -21.54
CA ASN A 172 3.49 26.68 -21.40
C ASN A 172 2.40 27.64 -20.90
N ASN A 173 1.13 27.33 -21.14
CA ASN A 173 -0.02 28.10 -20.66
C ASN A 173 -0.46 27.72 -19.22
N GLY A 174 0.31 26.89 -18.52
CA GLY A 174 0.02 26.41 -17.17
C GLY A 174 -0.95 25.22 -17.08
N THR A 175 -1.52 24.75 -18.20
CA THR A 175 -2.42 23.58 -18.19
C THR A 175 -1.67 22.31 -17.83
N ARG A 176 -2.14 21.60 -16.79
CA ARG A 176 -1.61 20.31 -16.34
C ARG A 176 -2.31 19.19 -17.09
N VAL A 177 -1.56 18.26 -17.67
CA VAL A 177 -2.08 17.15 -18.48
C VAL A 177 -1.58 15.83 -17.90
N LEU A 178 -2.52 14.95 -17.53
CA LEU A 178 -2.24 13.56 -17.17
C LEU A 178 -1.99 12.75 -18.43
N MET A 179 -0.80 12.19 -18.59
CA MET A 179 -0.34 11.49 -19.79
C MET A 179 -0.43 9.99 -19.58
N LEU A 180 -1.56 9.35 -19.93
CA LEU A 180 -1.81 7.94 -19.59
C LEU A 180 -0.83 6.94 -20.22
N ASP A 181 -0.15 7.30 -21.30
CA ASP A 181 0.80 6.45 -22.02
C ASP A 181 2.28 6.81 -21.78
N SER A 182 2.57 7.64 -20.78
CA SER A 182 3.92 8.17 -20.53
C SER A 182 4.44 7.83 -19.14
N LEU A 183 5.67 7.32 -19.07
CA LEU A 183 6.35 6.86 -17.85
C LEU A 183 7.79 7.37 -17.80
N SER A 184 8.00 8.69 -17.85
CA SER A 184 9.35 9.27 -17.86
C SER A 184 10.16 8.92 -16.61
N ALA A 185 9.47 8.79 -15.47
CA ALA A 185 10.05 8.39 -14.19
C ALA A 185 10.69 6.99 -14.22
N ALA A 186 10.28 6.13 -15.15
CA ALA A 186 10.72 4.75 -15.23
C ALA A 186 12.22 4.56 -15.48
N ALA A 187 12.90 5.60 -16.00
CA ALA A 187 14.36 5.62 -16.08
C ALA A 187 15.03 5.44 -14.71
N GLN A 188 14.42 5.94 -13.63
CA GLN A 188 14.95 5.82 -12.26
C GLN A 188 14.71 4.43 -11.65
N TRP A 189 13.78 3.64 -12.20
CA TRP A 189 13.40 2.34 -11.64
C TRP A 189 14.30 1.20 -12.13
N LYS A 190 14.89 1.33 -13.33
CA LYS A 190 15.63 0.26 -14.04
C LYS A 190 16.78 -0.35 -13.23
N GLU A 191 17.31 0.40 -12.29
CA GLU A 191 18.52 0.07 -11.55
C GLU A 191 18.22 -0.41 -10.11
N ILE A 192 16.95 -0.49 -9.73
CA ILE A 192 16.53 -0.85 -8.38
C ILE A 192 16.39 -2.37 -8.24
N ASP A 193 16.88 -2.92 -7.13
CA ASP A 193 16.84 -4.35 -6.83
C ASP A 193 15.48 -4.80 -6.28
N VAL A 194 14.81 -3.93 -5.50
CA VAL A 194 13.47 -4.15 -4.95
C VAL A 194 12.60 -2.92 -5.19
N LEU A 195 11.60 -3.05 -6.05
CA LEU A 195 10.61 -2.01 -6.33
C LEU A 195 9.30 -2.32 -5.61
N ILE A 196 8.76 -1.35 -4.87
CA ILE A 196 7.43 -1.41 -4.27
C ILE A 196 6.60 -0.26 -4.85
N PHE A 197 5.65 -0.60 -5.71
CA PHE A 197 4.75 0.37 -6.33
C PHE A 197 3.49 0.55 -5.50
N ASP A 198 2.91 1.75 -5.52
CA ASP A 198 1.60 2.06 -4.96
C ASP A 198 0.94 3.13 -5.81
N SER A 199 -0.36 3.03 -6.00
CA SER A 199 -1.14 4.07 -6.66
C SER A 199 -2.61 3.83 -6.41
N TRP A 200 -3.28 4.70 -5.64
CA TRP A 200 -4.74 4.69 -5.55
C TRP A 200 -5.30 5.99 -4.97
N HIS A 201 -4.80 6.40 -3.81
CA HIS A 201 -5.47 7.40 -2.98
C HIS A 201 -5.66 8.73 -3.73
N TRP A 202 -4.65 9.15 -4.49
CA TRP A 202 -4.69 10.40 -5.24
C TRP A 202 -5.64 10.39 -6.44
N TRP A 203 -6.04 9.22 -6.95
CA TRP A 203 -7.01 9.12 -8.06
C TRP A 203 -8.40 9.62 -7.64
N LEU A 204 -8.71 9.56 -6.35
CA LEU A 204 -9.97 10.01 -5.76
C LEU A 204 -10.04 11.54 -5.63
N HIS A 205 -8.92 12.25 -5.79
CA HIS A 205 -8.89 13.71 -5.67
C HIS A 205 -9.67 14.40 -6.80
N THR A 206 -10.61 15.26 -6.40
CA THR A 206 -11.41 16.10 -7.29
C THR A 206 -11.29 17.58 -6.92
N GLY A 207 -11.79 18.46 -7.79
CA GLY A 207 -11.78 19.91 -7.56
C GLY A 207 -10.36 20.44 -7.38
N ARG A 208 -10.13 21.23 -6.32
CA ARG A 208 -8.82 21.87 -6.04
C ARG A 208 -7.69 20.87 -5.76
N LYS A 209 -8.01 19.65 -5.34
CA LYS A 209 -7.00 18.60 -5.07
C LYS A 209 -6.62 17.81 -6.31
N GLN A 210 -7.36 17.93 -7.40
CA GLN A 210 -7.07 17.19 -8.63
C GLN A 210 -5.75 17.67 -9.25
N ALA A 211 -4.89 16.72 -9.62
CA ALA A 211 -3.54 17.01 -10.09
C ALA A 211 -3.47 17.41 -11.58
N TRP A 212 -4.52 17.16 -12.35
CA TRP A 212 -4.59 17.47 -13.79
C TRP A 212 -5.80 18.32 -14.16
N ASP A 213 -5.70 19.02 -15.28
CA ASP A 213 -6.78 19.78 -15.89
C ASP A 213 -7.34 19.09 -17.15
N LEU A 214 -6.48 18.34 -17.86
CA LEU A 214 -6.80 17.50 -19.01
C LEU A 214 -6.16 16.12 -18.87
N VAL A 215 -6.65 15.17 -19.63
CA VAL A 215 -6.10 13.82 -19.78
C VAL A 215 -5.75 13.60 -21.25
N GLN A 216 -4.58 13.00 -21.49
CA GLN A 216 -4.15 12.54 -22.81
C GLN A 216 -4.02 11.00 -22.80
N ASP A 217 -4.65 10.38 -23.80
CA ASP A 217 -4.71 8.93 -24.03
C ASP A 217 -4.44 8.69 -25.52
N GLY A 218 -3.20 8.33 -25.85
CA GLY A 218 -2.64 8.31 -27.18
C GLY A 218 -2.77 9.67 -27.87
N ASN A 219 -3.50 9.68 -28.98
CA ASN A 219 -3.80 10.88 -29.76
C ASN A 219 -5.05 11.63 -29.28
N SER A 220 -5.77 11.12 -28.29
CA SER A 220 -6.99 11.73 -27.76
C SER A 220 -6.69 12.60 -26.55
N THR A 221 -7.26 13.80 -26.49
CA THR A 221 -7.21 14.67 -25.31
C THR A 221 -8.62 15.04 -24.87
N TYR A 222 -8.92 14.87 -23.60
CA TYR A 222 -10.23 15.15 -23.00
C TYR A 222 -10.08 15.75 -21.60
N LYS A 223 -11.19 16.29 -21.06
CA LYS A 223 -11.16 17.02 -19.79
C LYS A 223 -10.94 16.09 -18.59
N ASP A 224 -11.73 15.01 -18.51
CA ASP A 224 -11.65 14.04 -17.43
C ASP A 224 -12.39 12.75 -17.84
N ALA A 225 -12.23 11.68 -17.05
CA ALA A 225 -12.98 10.43 -17.21
C ALA A 225 -13.21 9.75 -15.84
N PRO A 226 -14.08 8.73 -15.75
CA PRO A 226 -14.27 7.97 -14.52
C PRO A 226 -12.96 7.44 -13.95
N ARG A 227 -12.77 7.57 -12.63
CA ARG A 227 -11.49 7.30 -11.95
C ARG A 227 -10.96 5.90 -12.17
N LEU A 228 -11.84 4.89 -12.14
CA LEU A 228 -11.47 3.51 -12.41
C LEU A 228 -10.95 3.29 -13.83
N ILE A 229 -11.48 4.03 -14.82
CA ILE A 229 -11.01 3.94 -16.22
C ILE A 229 -9.62 4.55 -16.35
N LEU A 230 -9.40 5.73 -15.76
CA LEU A 230 -8.09 6.38 -15.79
C LEU A 230 -7.04 5.54 -15.06
N TYR A 231 -7.40 5.02 -13.89
CA TYR A 231 -6.55 4.16 -13.07
C TYR A 231 -6.16 2.88 -13.83
N GLU A 232 -7.13 2.18 -14.42
CA GLU A 232 -6.87 0.98 -15.21
C GLU A 232 -5.94 1.26 -16.39
N LYS A 233 -6.13 2.38 -17.10
CA LYS A 233 -5.26 2.76 -18.21
C LYS A 233 -3.82 3.03 -17.77
N ALA A 234 -3.63 3.81 -16.71
CA ALA A 234 -2.30 4.11 -16.18
C ALA A 234 -1.60 2.84 -15.67
N LEU A 235 -2.31 1.97 -14.95
CA LEU A 235 -1.77 0.67 -14.53
C LEU A 235 -1.40 -0.22 -15.71
N ASN A 236 -2.19 -0.23 -16.80
CA ASN A 236 -1.82 -0.99 -17.99
C ASN A 236 -0.55 -0.46 -18.67
N THR A 237 -0.31 0.84 -18.64
CA THR A 237 0.95 1.44 -19.14
C THR A 237 2.13 0.99 -18.28
N TRP A 238 2.00 1.05 -16.94
CA TRP A 238 3.00 0.53 -16.01
C TRP A 238 3.25 -0.98 -16.19
N ALA A 239 2.19 -1.77 -16.32
CA ALA A 239 2.26 -3.22 -16.51
C ALA A 239 3.02 -3.59 -17.80
N LYS A 240 2.76 -2.89 -18.91
CA LYS A 240 3.51 -3.06 -20.16
C LYS A 240 5.00 -2.76 -19.98
N TRP A 241 5.34 -1.70 -19.24
CA TRP A 241 6.73 -1.37 -18.95
C TRP A 241 7.41 -2.46 -18.12
N VAL A 242 6.74 -3.01 -17.09
CA VAL A 242 7.27 -4.14 -16.32
C VAL A 242 7.55 -5.32 -17.26
N ASP A 243 6.56 -5.71 -18.06
CA ASP A 243 6.65 -6.83 -18.98
C ASP A 243 7.73 -6.67 -20.06
N SER A 244 8.02 -5.44 -20.51
CA SER A 244 9.05 -5.20 -21.54
C SER A 244 10.44 -4.95 -20.95
N GLU A 245 10.57 -4.13 -19.91
CA GLU A 245 11.86 -3.57 -19.47
C GLU A 245 12.49 -4.29 -18.28
N VAL A 246 11.71 -4.92 -17.39
CA VAL A 246 12.26 -5.38 -16.09
C VAL A 246 12.81 -6.81 -16.15
N ASP A 247 14.06 -7.00 -15.75
CA ASP A 247 14.65 -8.33 -15.54
C ASP A 247 14.27 -8.87 -14.15
N THR A 248 13.23 -9.69 -14.06
CA THR A 248 12.72 -10.24 -12.78
C THR A 248 13.64 -11.28 -12.13
N THR A 249 14.72 -11.68 -12.82
CA THR A 249 15.79 -12.48 -12.21
C THR A 249 16.69 -11.63 -11.30
N LYS A 250 16.75 -10.32 -11.55
CA LYS A 250 17.55 -9.35 -10.79
C LYS A 250 16.70 -8.48 -9.87
N THR A 251 15.56 -8.00 -10.38
CA THR A 251 14.68 -7.07 -9.66
C THR A 251 13.45 -7.79 -9.13
N LYS A 252 13.16 -7.63 -7.84
CA LYS A 252 11.89 -8.03 -7.24
C LYS A 252 10.91 -6.88 -7.33
N ILE A 253 9.68 -7.18 -7.74
CA ILE A 253 8.63 -6.19 -7.93
C ILE A 253 7.45 -6.53 -7.03
N PHE A 254 7.05 -5.55 -6.25
CA PHE A 254 5.88 -5.57 -5.40
C PHE A 254 4.91 -4.47 -5.82
N PHE A 255 3.64 -4.72 -5.58
CA PHE A 255 2.60 -3.69 -5.62
C PHE A 255 1.91 -3.67 -4.26
N GLN A 256 1.95 -2.55 -3.57
CA GLN A 256 1.20 -2.30 -2.35
C GLN A 256 -0.30 -2.30 -2.67
N GLY A 257 -1.07 -3.16 -2.02
CA GLY A 257 -2.52 -3.18 -2.14
C GLY A 257 -3.14 -1.83 -1.74
N VAL A 258 -4.38 -1.63 -2.15
CA VAL A 258 -5.10 -0.36 -1.94
C VAL A 258 -5.25 -0.10 -0.43
N SER A 259 -4.61 0.96 0.06
CA SER A 259 -4.85 1.44 1.42
C SER A 259 -6.28 1.98 1.54
N PRO A 260 -7.09 1.51 2.51
CA PRO A 260 -8.46 1.98 2.68
C PRO A 260 -8.53 3.32 3.41
N ASP A 261 -9.37 4.20 2.89
CA ASP A 261 -9.88 5.35 3.64
C ASP A 261 -11.04 4.90 4.55
N HIS A 262 -11.22 5.59 5.67
CA HIS A 262 -12.39 5.47 6.53
C HIS A 262 -13.19 6.77 6.54
N ASP A 263 -14.50 6.69 6.30
CA ASP A 263 -15.39 7.87 6.25
C ASP A 263 -15.32 8.72 7.53
N ASN A 264 -15.11 8.05 8.67
CA ASN A 264 -14.82 8.70 9.94
C ASN A 264 -13.92 7.80 10.82
N CYS A 265 -12.85 8.38 11.33
CA CYS A 265 -11.90 7.78 12.26
C CYS A 265 -11.74 8.62 13.54
N ALA A 266 -12.56 9.66 13.74
CA ALA A 266 -12.54 10.50 14.92
C ALA A 266 -12.98 9.71 16.16
N GLY A 267 -12.11 9.63 17.16
CA GLY A 267 -12.39 8.94 18.43
C GLY A 267 -12.43 7.42 18.35
N VAL A 268 -12.06 6.82 17.21
CA VAL A 268 -11.95 5.36 17.09
C VAL A 268 -10.63 4.91 17.71
N THR A 269 -10.70 4.04 18.72
CA THR A 269 -9.54 3.58 19.50
C THR A 269 -9.33 2.07 19.45
N GLN A 270 -10.21 1.35 18.75
CA GLN A 270 -10.16 -0.10 18.61
C GLN A 270 -10.47 -0.50 17.16
N PRO A 271 -9.94 -1.65 16.68
CA PRO A 271 -10.27 -2.16 15.36
C PRO A 271 -11.78 -2.34 15.15
N LEU A 272 -12.23 -2.14 13.92
CA LEU A 272 -13.59 -2.44 13.50
C LEU A 272 -13.86 -3.95 13.59
N LYS A 273 -15.14 -4.33 13.71
CA LYS A 273 -15.56 -5.74 13.77
C LYS A 273 -15.77 -6.37 12.40
N SER A 274 -15.91 -5.56 11.36
CA SER A 274 -16.27 -5.99 10.01
C SER A 274 -15.69 -5.02 8.98
N THR A 275 -15.44 -5.53 7.78
CA THR A 275 -15.00 -4.73 6.62
C THR A 275 -16.14 -4.48 5.64
N GLN A 276 -15.92 -3.58 4.68
CA GLN A 276 -16.89 -3.24 3.64
C GLN A 276 -16.75 -4.13 2.37
N GLY A 277 -15.94 -5.19 2.45
CA GLY A 277 -15.60 -6.03 1.30
C GLY A 277 -14.60 -5.38 0.34
N PRO A 278 -14.35 -6.00 -0.83
CA PRO A 278 -13.36 -5.54 -1.79
C PRO A 278 -13.65 -4.13 -2.31
N ARG A 279 -12.60 -3.32 -2.45
CA ARG A 279 -12.75 -1.96 -3.00
C ARG A 279 -12.66 -2.00 -4.54
N PRO A 280 -13.39 -1.15 -5.29
CA PRO A 280 -13.31 -1.15 -6.75
C PRO A 280 -11.89 -0.92 -7.30
N GLY A 281 -11.06 -0.11 -6.63
CA GLY A 281 -9.65 0.08 -7.00
C GLY A 281 -8.82 -1.20 -6.89
N GLU A 282 -9.03 -1.98 -5.82
CA GLU A 282 -8.37 -3.27 -5.60
C GLU A 282 -8.73 -4.27 -6.71
N LEU A 283 -10.02 -4.34 -7.10
CA LEU A 283 -10.45 -5.22 -8.18
C LEU A 283 -9.80 -4.85 -9.54
N VAL A 284 -9.62 -3.56 -9.81
CA VAL A 284 -8.93 -3.08 -11.02
C VAL A 284 -7.44 -3.42 -10.96
N LEU A 285 -6.78 -3.20 -9.82
CA LEU A 285 -5.39 -3.55 -9.63
C LEU A 285 -5.17 -5.05 -9.87
N GLU A 286 -5.91 -5.90 -9.19
CA GLU A 286 -5.81 -7.36 -9.35
C GLU A 286 -6.09 -7.81 -10.79
N LYS A 287 -7.06 -7.19 -11.46
CA LYS A 287 -7.35 -7.46 -12.87
C LYS A 287 -6.12 -7.18 -13.74
N VAL A 288 -5.44 -6.06 -13.54
CA VAL A 288 -4.23 -5.72 -14.30
C VAL A 288 -3.10 -6.69 -13.96
N LEU A 289 -2.84 -6.96 -12.68
CA LEU A 289 -1.78 -7.89 -12.26
C LEU A 289 -1.97 -9.30 -12.83
N ARG A 290 -3.21 -9.82 -12.87
CA ARG A 290 -3.53 -11.12 -13.50
C ARG A 290 -3.26 -11.14 -15.01
N GLY A 291 -3.28 -9.99 -15.67
CA GLY A 291 -3.03 -9.88 -17.11
C GLY A 291 -1.56 -9.75 -17.49
N MET A 292 -0.65 -9.61 -16.52
CA MET A 292 0.78 -9.41 -16.75
C MET A 292 1.49 -10.71 -17.13
N LYS A 293 2.54 -10.61 -17.95
CA LYS A 293 3.39 -11.75 -18.30
C LYS A 293 4.41 -12.04 -17.22
N LYS A 294 4.95 -11.00 -16.58
CA LYS A 294 5.92 -11.12 -15.49
C LYS A 294 5.19 -11.07 -14.14
N PRO A 295 5.50 -11.99 -13.21
CA PRO A 295 4.85 -12.00 -11.92
C PRO A 295 5.25 -10.77 -11.10
N VAL A 296 4.26 -10.13 -10.49
CA VAL A 296 4.40 -9.08 -9.49
C VAL A 296 3.78 -9.57 -8.19
N HIS A 297 4.44 -9.30 -7.06
CA HIS A 297 3.94 -9.69 -5.75
C HIS A 297 2.99 -8.62 -5.22
N LEU A 298 1.71 -8.95 -5.12
CA LEU A 298 0.73 -8.08 -4.47
C LEU A 298 0.90 -8.20 -2.95
N LEU A 299 1.24 -7.10 -2.29
CA LEU A 299 1.09 -6.97 -0.84
C LEU A 299 -0.38 -6.68 -0.56
N ASN A 300 -1.21 -7.73 -0.41
CA ASN A 300 -2.67 -7.60 -0.29
C ASN A 300 -3.10 -7.05 1.08
N VAL A 301 -2.80 -5.77 1.33
CA VAL A 301 -2.99 -5.10 2.61
C VAL A 301 -4.37 -4.44 2.76
N THR A 302 -5.21 -4.47 1.73
CA THR A 302 -6.51 -3.77 1.72
C THR A 302 -7.41 -4.24 2.86
N THR A 303 -7.75 -5.54 2.88
CA THR A 303 -8.72 -6.10 3.83
C THR A 303 -8.24 -6.01 5.27
N LEU A 304 -6.97 -6.35 5.55
CA LEU A 304 -6.42 -6.23 6.90
C LEU A 304 -6.44 -4.78 7.38
N SER A 305 -6.20 -3.81 6.50
CA SER A 305 -6.18 -2.39 6.87
C SER A 305 -7.59 -1.81 7.04
N GLN A 306 -8.62 -2.40 6.42
CA GLN A 306 -10.02 -1.99 6.58
C GLN A 306 -10.54 -2.22 8.00
N TYR A 307 -9.93 -3.11 8.77
CA TYR A 307 -10.26 -3.25 10.18
C TYR A 307 -9.70 -2.10 11.03
N ARG A 308 -8.77 -1.31 10.51
CA ARG A 308 -7.89 -0.47 11.34
C ARG A 308 -8.26 1.00 11.37
N ALA A 309 -9.54 1.33 11.41
CA ALA A 309 -9.98 2.73 11.58
C ALA A 309 -9.30 3.44 12.78
N ASP A 310 -8.90 2.69 13.81
CA ASP A 310 -8.15 3.14 14.98
C ASP A 310 -6.70 3.56 14.67
N GLY A 311 -6.10 3.04 13.60
CA GLY A 311 -4.71 3.27 13.23
C GLY A 311 -4.44 4.60 12.52
N HIS A 312 -5.48 5.36 12.14
CA HIS A 312 -5.33 6.63 11.45
C HIS A 312 -4.86 7.77 12.39
N PRO A 313 -4.15 8.79 11.87
CA PRO A 313 -3.82 9.99 12.63
C PRO A 313 -5.03 10.74 13.17
N SER A 314 -6.16 10.70 12.46
CA SER A 314 -7.38 11.37 12.87
C SER A 314 -7.11 12.87 13.07
N VAL A 315 -7.47 13.42 14.23
CA VAL A 315 -7.19 14.82 14.61
C VAL A 315 -5.72 15.07 14.96
N TYR A 316 -4.89 14.03 15.03
CA TYR A 316 -3.46 14.08 15.35
C TYR A 316 -2.58 14.04 14.10
N GLY A 317 -3.16 14.21 12.90
CA GLY A 317 -2.42 14.45 11.66
C GLY A 317 -2.12 15.94 11.42
N PHE A 318 -1.59 16.26 10.24
CA PHE A 318 -1.20 17.63 9.88
C PHE A 318 -2.36 18.65 9.95
N GLY A 319 -3.58 18.20 9.59
CA GLY A 319 -4.78 19.04 9.53
C GLY A 319 -5.47 19.33 10.87
N GLY A 320 -5.09 18.62 11.93
CA GLY A 320 -5.72 18.78 13.24
C GLY A 320 -7.23 18.50 13.23
N HIS A 321 -7.95 19.10 14.17
CA HIS A 321 -9.41 19.03 14.25
C HIS A 321 -10.16 19.63 13.04
N ARG A 322 -9.49 20.43 12.20
CA ARG A 322 -10.14 21.09 11.04
C ARG A 322 -10.14 20.22 9.79
N ASN A 323 -9.25 19.25 9.71
CA ASN A 323 -9.11 18.37 8.57
C ASN A 323 -8.58 17.03 9.09
N ILE A 324 -9.53 16.24 9.61
CA ILE A 324 -9.27 14.93 10.20
C ILE A 324 -8.71 14.01 9.12
N ASP A 325 -7.58 13.38 9.42
CA ASP A 325 -6.90 12.47 8.51
C ASP A 325 -7.35 11.03 8.78
N CYS A 326 -8.19 10.51 7.90
CA CYS A 326 -8.65 9.11 7.91
C CYS A 326 -8.17 8.34 6.68
N THR A 327 -7.00 8.75 6.16
CA THR A 327 -6.43 8.23 4.91
C THR A 327 -5.03 7.68 5.18
N HIS A 328 -4.17 8.44 5.87
CA HIS A 328 -2.82 8.03 6.25
C HIS A 328 -2.80 7.26 7.57
N TRP A 329 -1.64 6.78 8.01
CA TRP A 329 -1.49 5.95 9.19
C TRP A 329 -0.58 6.60 10.22
N CYS A 330 -0.84 6.34 11.50
CA CYS A 330 0.11 6.64 12.54
C CYS A 330 1.35 5.75 12.40
N VAL A 331 2.53 6.34 12.61
CA VAL A 331 3.80 5.61 12.80
C VAL A 331 4.15 5.66 14.29
N ALA A 332 4.33 4.54 15.00
CA ALA A 332 4.20 3.13 14.62
C ALA A 332 2.73 2.69 14.41
N GLY A 333 2.49 1.55 13.75
CA GLY A 333 1.13 1.02 13.55
C GLY A 333 0.93 0.14 12.32
N VAL A 334 -0.08 0.47 11.52
CA VAL A 334 -0.55 -0.35 10.38
C VAL A 334 0.52 -0.49 9.31
N ALA A 335 1.23 0.59 8.96
CA ALA A 335 2.33 0.58 8.02
C ALA A 335 3.49 -0.36 8.45
N ASP A 336 3.71 -0.54 9.76
CA ASP A 336 4.72 -1.49 10.27
C ASP A 336 4.32 -2.94 9.97
N THR A 337 3.02 -3.23 9.93
CA THR A 337 2.51 -4.54 9.54
C THR A 337 2.69 -4.78 8.05
N TRP A 338 2.52 -3.75 7.21
CA TRP A 338 2.83 -3.87 5.77
C TRP A 338 4.32 -4.17 5.55
N ASN A 339 5.21 -3.58 6.34
CA ASN A 339 6.64 -3.85 6.28
C ASN A 339 7.03 -5.23 6.84
N GLN A 340 6.31 -5.74 7.84
CA GLN A 340 6.45 -7.14 8.28
C GLN A 340 6.05 -8.13 7.18
N LEU A 341 4.93 -7.86 6.49
CA LEU A 341 4.47 -8.66 5.36
C LEU A 341 5.47 -8.60 4.20
N LEU A 342 5.98 -7.41 3.86
CA LEU A 342 7.03 -7.24 2.87
C LEU A 342 8.28 -8.07 3.22
N SER A 343 8.74 -8.01 4.48
CA SER A 343 9.87 -8.82 4.96
C SER A 343 9.61 -10.32 4.79
N ALA A 344 8.44 -10.80 5.22
CA ALA A 344 8.08 -12.21 5.15
C ALA A 344 7.93 -12.72 3.70
N VAL A 345 7.52 -11.87 2.76
CA VAL A 345 7.48 -12.23 1.33
C VAL A 345 8.88 -12.17 0.72
N LEU A 346 9.71 -11.19 1.09
CA LEU A 346 11.13 -11.16 0.71
C LEU A 346 11.90 -12.38 1.25
N ASP A 347 11.43 -13.02 2.32
CA ASP A 347 12.01 -14.23 2.90
C ASP A 347 11.82 -15.52 2.09
N GLN A 348 11.00 -15.47 1.06
CA GLN A 348 10.72 -16.62 0.20
C GLN A 348 11.61 -16.66 -1.06
N PHE A 349 12.52 -15.68 -1.20
CA PHE A 349 13.48 -15.57 -2.29
C PHE A 349 14.90 -15.49 -1.72
#